data_AF-A0A9E3LU35-F1
#
_entry.id   AF-A0A9E3LU35-F1
#
_cell.length_a   1.000
_cell.length_b   1.000
_cell.length_c   1.000
_cell.angle_alpha   90.00
_cell.angle_beta   90.00
_cell.angle_gamma   90.00
#
_symmetry.space_group_name_H-M   'P 1'
#
loop_
_entity.id
_entity.type
_entity.pdbx_description
1 polymer ?
#
loop_
_entity_poly.entity_id
_entity_poly.type
_entity_poly.pdbx_seq_one_letter_code
_entity_poly.pdbx_strand_id
1 'polypeptide(L)'
;MCCIIGGLGQCVAAMIAAQLFNQNQDNEVERIYGSVTSGTNWKFLFIEGTTVYIDSVEYYIKEVDKILGILTQPFQPVLTAV
;
A
#
# COMPACT_ATOMS: atom_id res chain seq x y z
N MET A 1 -2.15 -6.51 1.25
CA MET A 1 -0.82 -7.03 1.62
C MET A 1 -0.44 -8.13 0.63
N CYS A 2 0.67 -7.97 -0.11
CA CYS A 2 1.15 -8.99 -1.06
C CYS A 2 2.52 -9.52 -0.63
N CYS A 3 2.80 -10.80 -0.87
CA CYS A 3 4.09 -11.41 -0.55
C CYS A 3 5.12 -11.10 -1.65
N ILE A 4 6.36 -10.79 -1.28
CA ILE A 4 7.44 -10.41 -2.21
C ILE A 4 7.88 -11.54 -3.13
N ILE A 5 7.51 -12.79 -2.84
CA ILE A 5 7.85 -13.96 -3.67
C ILE A 5 7.21 -13.82 -5.07
N GLY A 6 6.22 -12.93 -5.23
CA GLY A 6 5.64 -12.49 -6.51
C GLY A 6 6.22 -11.20 -7.12
N GLY A 7 7.08 -10.48 -6.41
CA GLY A 7 7.64 -9.18 -6.80
C GLY A 7 6.67 -8.00 -6.69
N LEU A 8 7.21 -6.79 -6.88
CA LEU A 8 6.43 -5.54 -6.86
C LEU A 8 5.32 -5.52 -7.93
N GLY A 9 5.56 -6.13 -9.09
CA GLY A 9 4.61 -6.17 -10.20
C GLY A 9 3.29 -6.87 -9.89
N GLN A 10 3.33 -7.98 -9.13
CA GLN A 10 2.09 -8.68 -8.73
C GLN A 10 1.25 -7.85 -7.76
N CYS A 11 1.91 -7.16 -6.82
CA CYS A 11 1.22 -6.24 -5.92
C CYS A 11 0.57 -5.09 -6.70
N VAL A 12 1.31 -4.49 -7.65
CA VAL A 12 0.79 -3.42 -8.51
C VAL A 12 -0.39 -3.90 -9.35
N ALA A 13 -0.32 -5.10 -9.95
CA ALA A 13 -1.43 -5.66 -10.71
C ALA A 13 -2.71 -5.79 -9.87
N ALA A 14 -2.60 -6.26 -8.63
CA ALA A 14 -3.73 -6.34 -7.72
C ALA A 14 -4.27 -4.94 -7.32
N MET A 15 -3.40 -3.95 -7.14
CA MET A 15 -3.81 -2.57 -6.85
C MET A 15 -4.55 -1.93 -8.05
N ILE A 16 -4.08 -2.17 -9.28
CA ILE A 16 -4.76 -1.72 -10.50
C ILE A 16 -6.13 -2.41 -10.62
N ALA A 17 -6.20 -3.72 -10.37
CA ALA A 17 -7.48 -4.43 -10.37
C ALA A 17 -8.46 -3.86 -9.34
N ALA A 18 -7.99 -3.49 -8.15
CA ALA A 18 -8.79 -2.83 -7.13
C ALA A 18 -9.24 -1.42 -7.57
N GLN A 19 -8.38 -0.66 -8.25
CA GLN A 19 -8.74 0.66 -8.79
C GLN A 19 -9.87 0.55 -9.81
N LEU A 20 -9.74 -0.36 -10.78
CA LEU A 20 -10.75 -0.61 -11.80
C LEU A 20 -12.06 -1.11 -11.18
N PHE A 21 -11.99 -1.99 -10.20
CA PHE A 21 -13.17 -2.47 -9.48
C PHE A 21 -13.90 -1.32 -8.77
N ASN A 22 -13.16 -0.46 -8.07
CA ASN A 22 -13.72 0.68 -7.34
C ASN A 22 -14.35 1.73 -8.28
N GLN A 23 -13.69 2.04 -9.41
CA GLN A 23 -14.22 2.91 -10.46
C GLN A 23 -15.54 2.36 -11.03
N ASN A 24 -15.62 1.05 -11.27
CA ASN A 24 -16.85 0.40 -11.74
C ASN A 24 -18.00 0.38 -10.72
N GLN A 25 -17.74 0.75 -9.46
CA GLN A 25 -18.74 0.82 -8.38
C GLN A 25 -19.06 2.28 -7.99
N ASP A 26 -18.67 3.27 -8.81
CA ASP A 26 -18.79 4.70 -8.52
C ASP A 26 -18.15 5.12 -7.18
N ASN A 27 -17.18 4.33 -6.69
CA ASN A 27 -16.44 4.58 -5.47
C ASN A 27 -15.01 4.96 -5.83
N GLU A 28 -14.82 6.08 -6.52
CA GLU A 28 -13.50 6.53 -6.92
C GLU A 28 -12.62 6.82 -5.70
N VAL A 29 -11.58 6.00 -5.55
CA VAL A 29 -10.55 6.19 -4.53
C VAL A 29 -9.35 6.85 -5.18
N GLU A 30 -8.99 8.04 -4.71
CA GLU A 30 -7.87 8.84 -5.25
C GLU A 30 -6.53 8.09 -5.15
N ARG A 31 -6.30 7.37 -4.04
CA ARG A 31 -5.07 6.60 -3.79
C ARG A 31 -5.34 5.22 -3.24
N ILE A 32 -4.71 4.22 -3.83
CA ILE A 32 -4.68 2.86 -3.29
C ILE A 32 -3.29 2.58 -2.76
N TYR A 33 -3.22 2.26 -1.46
CA TYR A 33 -1.98 1.95 -0.77
C TYR A 33 -1.74 0.43 -0.78
N GLY A 34 -0.48 0.07 -1.01
CA GLY A 34 0.00 -1.30 -1.04
C GLY A 34 1.24 -1.47 -0.17
N SER A 35 1.48 -2.72 0.19
CA SER A 35 2.65 -3.12 0.95
C SER A 35 3.07 -4.52 0.51
N VAL A 36 4.39 -4.66 0.30
CA VAL A 36 5.04 -5.88 -0.12
C VAL A 36 6.00 -6.33 0.96
N THR A 37 5.95 -7.60 1.36
CA THR A 37 6.84 -8.14 2.40
C THR A 37 7.42 -9.51 2.06
N SER A 38 8.64 -9.78 2.50
CA SER A 38 9.24 -11.12 2.57
C SER A 38 8.92 -11.88 3.86
N GLY A 39 8.21 -11.25 4.80
CA GLY A 39 8.10 -11.67 6.20
C GLY A 39 9.13 -10.98 7.11
N THR A 40 10.29 -10.57 6.58
CA THR A 40 11.33 -9.84 7.33
C THR A 40 11.53 -8.41 6.82
N ASN A 41 11.34 -8.18 5.53
CA ASN A 41 11.53 -6.89 4.87
C ASN A 41 10.17 -6.39 4.39
N TRP A 42 9.95 -5.09 4.48
CA TRP A 42 8.72 -4.41 4.13
C TRP A 42 9.03 -3.26 3.18
N LYS A 43 8.23 -3.14 2.14
CA LYS A 43 8.29 -2.05 1.17
C LYS A 43 6.89 -1.53 0.92
N PHE A 44 6.75 -0.22 0.87
CA PHE A 44 5.48 0.45 0.72
C PHE A 44 5.39 1.13 -0.64
N LEU A 45 4.17 1.18 -1.17
CA LEU A 45 3.87 1.76 -2.46
C LEU A 45 2.43 2.25 -2.48
N PHE A 46 2.14 3.20 -3.36
CA PHE A 46 0.76 3.58 -3.65
C PHE A 46 0.60 3.86 -5.14
N ILE A 47 -0.63 3.79 -5.62
CA ILE A 47 -1.00 4.19 -6.97
C ILE A 47 -1.95 5.38 -6.90
N GLU A 48 -1.69 6.37 -7.74
CA GLU A 48 -2.52 7.56 -7.94
C GLU A 48 -2.69 7.78 -9.44
N GLY A 49 -3.94 7.75 -9.91
CA GLY A 49 -4.23 7.67 -11.34
C GLY A 49 -3.51 6.47 -11.98
N THR A 50 -2.58 6.76 -12.90
CA THR A 50 -1.78 5.77 -13.63
C THR A 50 -0.33 5.65 -13.15
N THR A 51 0.05 6.40 -12.11
CA THR A 51 1.44 6.45 -11.62
C THR A 51 1.58 5.64 -10.34
N VAL A 52 2.58 4.76 -10.30
CA VAL A 52 2.94 3.99 -9.10
C VAL A 52 4.13 4.66 -8.42
N TYR A 53 3.95 4.98 -7.15
CA TYR A 53 4.99 5.52 -6.29
C TYR A 53 5.48 4.43 -5.36
N ILE A 54 6.80 4.23 -5.31
CA ILE A 54 7.42 3.17 -4.51
C ILE A 54 8.39 3.83 -3.54
N ASP A 55 8.27 3.53 -2.25
CA ASP A 55 9.25 3.97 -1.27
C ASP A 55 10.61 3.31 -1.58
N SER A 56 11.66 4.14 -1.61
CA SER A 56 13.02 3.66 -1.83
C SER A 56 13.59 2.96 -0.60
N VAL A 57 13.01 3.20 0.58
CA VAL A 57 13.42 2.61 1.84
C VAL A 57 12.81 1.21 2.01
N GLU A 58 13.64 0.25 2.39
CA GLU A 58 13.18 -1.03 2.90
C GLU A 58 13.22 -1.02 4.43
N TYR A 59 12.09 -1.37 5.04
CA TYR A 59 11.94 -1.43 6.48
C TYR A 59 12.06 -2.87 6.94
N TYR A 60 12.80 -3.10 8.01
CA TYR A 60 12.90 -4.44 8.59
C TYR A 60 11.81 -4.64 9.64
N ILE A 61 11.36 -5.88 9.84
CA ILE A 61 10.33 -6.23 10.83
C ILE A 61 10.65 -5.77 12.25
N LYS A 62 11.93 -5.52 12.57
CA LYS A 62 12.36 -4.93 13.85
C LYS A 62 11.89 -3.48 14.05
N GLU A 63 11.62 -2.76 12.98
CA GLU A 63 11.15 -1.36 12.96
C GLU A 63 9.62 -1.31 12.97
N VAL A 64 9.02 -2.07 13.91
CA VAL A 64 7.56 -2.26 14.00
C VAL A 64 6.83 -0.92 14.15
N ASP A 65 7.39 -0.01 14.94
CA ASP A 65 6.88 1.34 15.16
C ASP A 65 6.72 2.12 13.84
N LYS A 66 7.73 2.05 12.95
CA LYS A 66 7.67 2.70 11.64
C LYS A 66 6.69 2.00 10.71
N ILE A 67 6.72 0.67 10.66
CA ILE A 67 5.82 -0.13 9.81
C ILE A 67 4.36 0.17 10.17
N LEU A 68 4.02 0.14 11.45
CA LEU A 68 2.68 0.46 11.92
C LEU A 68 2.32 1.92 11.64
N GLY A 69 3.23 2.86 11.87
CA GLY A 69 3.01 4.27 11.55
C GLY A 69 2.68 4.50 10.07
N ILE A 70 3.40 3.84 9.16
CA ILE A 70 3.13 3.92 7.72
C ILE A 70 1.79 3.28 7.37
N LEU A 71 1.46 2.14 7.96
CA LEU A 71 0.17 1.47 7.74
C LEU A 71 -1.03 2.25 8.28
N THR A 72 -0.84 3.09 9.30
CA THR A 72 -1.92 3.93 9.86
C THR A 72 -2.08 5.26 9.13
N GLN A 73 -1.10 5.72 8.34
CA GLN A 73 -1.17 6.99 7.61
C GLN A 73 -2.46 7.18 6.78
N PRO A 74 -2.93 6.18 6.00
CA PRO A 74 -4.18 6.33 5.24
C PRO A 74 -5.43 6.50 6.13
N PHE A 75 -5.36 6.05 7.39
CA PHE A 75 -6.45 6.09 8.35
C PHE A 75 -6.35 7.28 9.33
N GLN A 76 -5.29 8.09 9.24
CA GLN A 76 -5.08 9.26 10.11
C GLN A 76 -6.31 10.18 10.22
N PRO A 77 -7.06 10.50 9.14
CA PRO A 77 -8.24 11.34 9.24
C PRO A 77 -9.33 10.74 10.14
N VAL A 78 -9.44 9.40 10.17
CA VAL A 78 -10.41 8.67 11.00
C VAL A 78 -9.89 8.54 12.44
N LEU A 79 -8.58 8.31 12.62
CA LEU A 79 -7.96 8.12 13.93
C LEU A 79 -7.89 9.41 14.77
N THR A 80 -7.89 10.59 14.13
CA THR A 80 -7.86 11.88 14.83
C THR A 80 -9.26 12.33 15.30
N ALA A 81 -10.31 11.64 14.84
CA ALA A 81 -11.70 11.93 15.19
C ALA A 81 -12.23 11.12 16.41
N VAL A 82 -11.35 10.35 17.07
CA VAL A 82 -11.62 9.56 18.29
C VAL A 82 -10.92 10.21 19.47
#